data_AF-F8GUQ9-F1
#
_entry.id   AF-F8GUQ9-F1
#
_cell.length_a   1.000
_cell.length_b   1.000
_cell.length_c   1.000
_cell.angle_alpha   90.00
_cell.angle_beta   90.00
_cell.angle_gamma   90.00
#
_symmetry.space_group_name_H-M   'P 1'
#
loop_
_entity.id
_entity.type
_entity.pdbx_description
1 polymer ?
#
loop_
_entity_poly.entity_id
_entity_poly.type
_entity_poly.pdbx_seq_one_letter_code
_entity_poly.pdbx_strand_id
1 'polypeptide(L)' 'MLKANEETYLAPLAQAIEKQNINQFNHRFSAAVNGCNACHTALGYGFILFKVPKLPKQEFLDFSLKTDPKR' A
#
# COMPACT_ATOMS: atom_id res chain seq x y z
N MET A 1 12.95 14.18 -8.06
CA MET A 1 12.69 13.01 -7.19
C MET A 1 11.25 12.53 -7.26
N LEU A 2 10.24 13.41 -7.17
CA LEU A 2 8.82 13.03 -7.24
C LEU A 2 8.45 12.27 -8.52
N LYS A 3 8.78 12.81 -9.71
CA LYS A 3 8.48 12.15 -11.00
C LYS A 3 9.06 10.74 -11.12
N ALA A 4 10.31 10.54 -10.67
CA ALA A 4 10.94 9.22 -10.67
C ALA A 4 10.24 8.25 -9.69
N ASN A 5 9.75 8.75 -8.56
CA ASN A 5 8.96 7.95 -7.61
C ASN A 5 7.61 7.53 -8.22
N GLU A 6 6.92 8.46 -8.88
CA GLU A 6 5.67 8.20 -9.59
C GLU A 6 5.83 7.12 -10.67
N GLU A 7 6.82 7.28 -11.55
CA GLU A 7 7.10 6.33 -12.64
C GLU A 7 7.53 4.97 -12.12
N THR A 8 8.35 4.92 -11.05
CA THR A 8 8.89 3.67 -10.51
C THR A 8 7.87 2.89 -9.69
N TYR A 9 7.03 3.59 -8.91
CA TYR A 9 6.19 2.95 -7.90
C TYR A 9 4.69 3.12 -8.13
N LEU A 10 4.22 4.32 -8.48
CA LEU A 10 2.78 4.61 -8.55
C LEU A 10 2.16 4.15 -9.88
N ALA A 11 2.84 4.38 -11.01
CA ALA A 11 2.32 3.93 -12.30
C ALA A 11 2.17 2.39 -12.38
N PRO A 12 3.14 1.57 -11.94
CA PRO A 12 2.95 0.11 -11.89
C PRO A 12 1.87 -0.35 -10.90
N LEU A 13 1.68 0.38 -9.80
CA LEU A 13 0.60 0.11 -8.85
C LEU A 13 -0.77 0.40 -9.47
N ALA A 14 -0.93 1.54 -10.16
CA ALA A 14 -2.16 1.89 -10.87
C ALA A 14 -2.52 0.81 -11.90
N GLN A 15 -1.55 0.33 -12.69
CA GLN A 15 -1.78 -0.76 -13.64
C GLN A 15 -2.22 -2.06 -12.95
N ALA A 16 -1.72 -2.37 -11.77
CA ALA A 16 -2.14 -3.55 -11.01
C ALA A 16 -3.59 -3.41 -10.49
N ILE A 17 -3.99 -2.20 -10.10
CA ILE A 17 -5.36 -1.86 -9.67
C ILE A 17 -6.33 -1.99 -10.86
N GLU A 18 -6.00 -1.39 -12.00
CA GLU A 18 -6.82 -1.45 -13.22
C GLU A 18 -7.03 -2.90 -13.70
N LYS A 19 -6.00 -3.73 -13.59
CA LYS A 19 -6.05 -5.15 -13.94
C LYS A 19 -6.70 -6.03 -12.87
N GLN A 20 -7.10 -5.46 -11.74
CA GLN A 20 -7.62 -6.19 -10.57
C GLN A 20 -6.71 -7.36 -10.14
N ASN A 21 -5.41 -7.24 -10.36
CA ASN A 21 -4.46 -8.33 -10.12
C ASN A 21 -3.95 -8.24 -8.69
N ILE A 22 -4.57 -8.99 -7.77
CA ILE A 22 -4.27 -8.90 -6.33
C ILE A 22 -2.80 -9.23 -6.01
N ASN A 23 -2.19 -10.16 -6.73
CA ASN A 23 -0.79 -10.54 -6.52
C ASN A 23 0.17 -9.41 -6.93
N GLN A 24 -0.06 -8.81 -8.10
CA GLN A 24 0.71 -7.63 -8.53
C GLN A 24 0.42 -6.43 -7.63
N PHE A 25 -0.83 -6.23 -7.21
CA PHE A 25 -1.21 -5.16 -6.30
C PHE A 25 -0.41 -5.26 -5.00
N ASN A 26 -0.43 -6.42 -4.34
CA ASN A 26 0.28 -6.61 -3.07
C ASN A 26 1.77 -6.33 -3.19
N HIS A 27 2.41 -6.85 -4.25
CA HIS A 27 3.83 -6.60 -4.52
C HIS A 27 4.13 -5.12 -4.80
N ARG A 28 3.37 -4.47 -5.69
CA ARG A 28 3.58 -3.07 -6.09
C ARG A 28 3.22 -2.09 -4.97
N PHE A 29 2.21 -2.39 -4.17
CA PHE A 29 1.83 -1.60 -3.00
C PHE A 29 2.95 -1.60 -1.96
N SER A 30 3.49 -2.78 -1.63
CA SER A 30 4.65 -2.88 -0.73
C SER A 30 5.86 -2.11 -1.26
N ALA A 31 6.16 -2.22 -2.56
CA ALA A 31 7.24 -1.46 -3.19
C ALA A 31 7.03 0.06 -3.10
N ALA A 32 5.80 0.54 -3.34
CA ALA A 32 5.47 1.96 -3.23
C ALA A 32 5.64 2.49 -1.80
N VAL A 33 5.16 1.75 -0.80
CA VAL A 33 5.34 2.09 0.62
C VAL A 33 6.83 2.20 0.97
N ASN A 34 7.65 1.25 0.50
CA ASN A 34 9.09 1.29 0.70
C ASN A 34 9.74 2.50 0.01
N GLY A 35 9.35 2.81 -1.23
CA GLY A 35 9.83 3.98 -1.97
C GLY A 35 9.50 5.29 -1.27
N CYS A 36 8.27 5.44 -0.76
CA CYS A 36 7.85 6.58 0.05
C CYS A 36 8.70 6.70 1.33
N ASN A 37 8.82 5.61 2.10
CA ASN A 37 9.55 5.61 3.36
C ASN A 37 11.06 5.85 3.16
N ALA A 38 11.67 5.33 2.10
CA ALA A 38 13.09 5.57 1.81
C ALA A 38 13.36 7.06 1.55
N CYS A 39 12.52 7.70 0.73
CA CYS A 39 12.62 9.14 0.47
C CYS A 39 12.44 9.95 1.76
N HIS A 40 11.39 9.66 2.53
CA HIS A 40 11.13 10.43 3.75
C HIS A 40 12.20 10.18 4.84
N THR A 41 12.73 8.96 4.95
CA THR A 41 13.83 8.64 5.88
C THR A 41 15.09 9.45 5.54
N ALA A 42 15.41 9.59 4.24
CA ALA A 42 16.52 10.44 3.81
C ALA A 42 16.32 11.93 4.16
N LEU A 43 15.06 12.36 4.34
CA LEU A 43 14.70 13.70 4.77
C LEU A 43 14.57 13.85 6.30
N GLY A 44 14.77 12.77 7.07
CA GLY A 44 14.73 12.78 8.52
C GLY A 44 13.40 12.40 9.17
N TYR A 45 12.42 11.90 8.41
CA TYR A 45 11.10 11.57 8.95
C TYR A 45 10.51 10.30 8.29
N GLY A 46 10.10 9.28 9.05
CA GLY A 46 9.47 8.06 8.50
C GLY A 46 7.97 8.03 8.83
N PHE A 47 7.08 7.92 7.83
CA PHE A 47 5.64 8.18 8.04
C PHE A 47 4.69 7.02 7.73
N ILE A 48 5.00 6.12 6.77
CA ILE A 48 4.03 5.06 6.41
C ILE A 48 4.32 3.82 7.25
N LEU A 49 3.69 3.77 8.44
CA LEU A 49 3.71 2.64 9.35
C LEU A 49 2.29 2.09 9.53
N PHE A 50 1.99 0.97 8.89
CA PHE A 50 0.76 0.24 9.14
C PHE A 50 0.91 -0.53 10.46
N LYS A 51 0.08 -0.19 11.45
CA LYS A 51 0.02 -0.90 12.72
C LYS A 51 -1.38 -1.46 12.90
N VAL A 52 -1.46 -2.72 13.29
CA VAL A 52 -2.71 -3.29 13.79
C VAL A 52 -3.05 -2.56 15.09
N PRO A 53 -4.27 -2.02 15.24
CA PRO A 53 -4.70 -1.42 16.50
C PRO A 53 -4.53 -2.40 17.66
N LYS A 54 -3.99 -1.94 18.79
CA LYS A 54 -3.93 -2.75 20.03
C LYS A 54 -5.29 -2.89 20.70
N LEU A 55 -6.20 -1.96 20.39
CA LEU A 55 -7.56 -1.99 20.90
C LEU A 55 -8.33 -3.14 20.26
N PRO A 56 -9.23 -3.80 21.01
CA PRO A 56 -10.11 -4.81 20.44
C PRO A 56 -10.92 -4.22 19.29
N LYS A 57 -11.25 -5.08 18.31
CA LYS A 57 -12.10 -4.75 17.18
C LYS A 57 -13.38 -4.08 17.71
N GLN A 58 -13.61 -2.83 17.31
CA GLN A 58 -14.88 -2.16 17.58
C GLN A 58 -15.97 -2.86 16.78
N GLU A 59 -17.15 -3.08 17.37
CA GLU A 59 -18.22 -3.88 16.73
C GLU A 59 -18.62 -3.35 15.34
N PHE A 60 -18.55 -2.04 15.13
CA PHE A 60 -18.87 -1.41 13.85
C PHE A 60 -17.78 -1.58 12.77
N LEU A 61 -16.57 -1.99 13.14
CA LEU A 61 -15.47 -2.23 12.20
C LEU A 61 -15.55 -3.65 11.66
N ASP A 62 -16.25 -3.86 10.56
CA ASP A 62 -16.31 -5.16 9.91
C ASP A 62 -15.11 -5.39 8.96
N PHE A 63 -14.08 -6.07 9.48
CA PHE A 63 -12.91 -6.52 8.69
C PHE A 63 -13.13 -7.84 7.96
N SER A 64 -14.34 -8.40 7.96
CA SER A 64 -14.61 -9.58 7.16
C SER A 64 -14.52 -9.21 5.67
N LEU A 65 -13.92 -10.10 4.89
CA LEU A 65 -13.80 -9.94 3.46
C LEU A 65 -15.21 -9.95 2.85
N LYS A 66 -15.72 -8.78 2.45
CA LYS A 66 -17.07 -8.68 1.87
C LYS A 66 -17.16 -9.30 0.47
N THR A 67 -16.02 -9.45 -0.18
CA THR A 67 -15.86 -10.06 -1.49
C THR A 67 -14.57 -10.88 -1.52
N ASP A 68 -14.66 -12.14 -1.98
CA ASP A 68 -13.49 -12.99 -2.20
C ASP A 68 -12.65 -12.41 -3.36
N PRO A 69 -11.35 -12.15 -3.21
CA PRO A 69 -10.50 -11.57 -4.26
C PRO A 69 -10.19 -12.52 -5.43
N LYS A 70 -10.97 -13.58 -5.66
CA LYS A 70 -10.80 -14.53 -6.78
C LYS A 70 -11.84 -14.21 -7.87
N ARG A 71 -11.51 -14.10 -9.16
CA ARG A 71 -10.46 -14.77 -9.96
C ARG A 71 -9.67 -13.80 -10.83
#